data_AF-A0A8D8L040-F1
#
_entry.id   AF-A0A8D8L040-F1
#
_cell.length_a   1.000
_cell.length_b   1.000
_cell.length_c   1.000
_cell.angle_alpha   90.00
_cell.angle_beta   90.00
_cell.angle_gamma   90.00
#
_symmetry.space_group_name_H-M   'P 1'
#
loop_
_entity.id
_entity.type
_entity.pdbx_description
1 polymer ?
#
loop_
_entity_poly.entity_id
_entity_poly.type
_entity_poly.pdbx_seq_one_letter_code
_entity_poly.pdbx_strand_id
1 'polypeptide(L)'
;FVLQTREKWYKQGRVVKPFETAYKVVKCWRYDREKNEWLGNQPCDIFGIWQTDEFDPPTAENGMVPRNEYGNVELFTPKMLPKKTVHLQLPGLNRVCGRLGIDCAPALTGFEMARKRMIPVYDGFVVCEEFGDQVTEEWYKQM
;
A
#
# COMPACT_ATOMS: atom_id res chain seq x y z
N PHE A 1 6.49 8.25 24.65
CA PHE A 1 5.57 7.87 23.57
C PHE A 1 6.22 8.14 22.22
N VAL A 2 5.94 7.32 21.20
CA VAL A 2 6.46 7.53 19.84
C VAL A 2 5.55 8.52 19.12
N LEU A 3 6.14 9.56 18.52
CA LEU A 3 5.45 10.53 17.67
C LEU A 3 5.92 10.35 16.23
N GLN A 4 4.99 10.27 15.29
CA GLN A 4 5.33 10.04 13.89
C GLN A 4 4.46 10.89 12.97
N THR A 5 4.91 11.08 11.73
CA THR A 5 4.12 11.75 10.69
C THR A 5 2.95 10.89 10.27
N ARG A 6 1.92 11.51 9.69
CA ARG A 6 0.73 10.81 9.16
C ARG A 6 1.11 9.69 8.16
N GLU A 7 2.09 9.94 7.29
CA GLU A 7 2.61 8.95 6.34
C GLU A 7 3.26 7.73 7.00
N LYS A 8 4.01 7.94 8.10
CA LYS A 8 4.64 6.85 8.83
C LYS A 8 3.62 5.99 9.59
N TRP A 9 2.59 6.62 10.16
CA TRP A 9 1.47 5.90 10.76
C TRP A 9 0.71 5.08 9.72
N TYR A 10 0.50 5.65 8.53
CA TYR A 10 -0.17 4.95 7.43
C TYR A 10 0.58 3.69 7.00
N LYS A 11 1.92 3.75 6.88
CA LYS A 11 2.75 2.56 6.60
C LYS A 11 2.70 1.49 7.70
N GLN A 12 2.23 1.83 8.89
CA GLN A 12 2.00 0.89 10.01
C GLN A 12 0.55 0.40 10.08
N GLY A 13 -0.28 0.72 9.07
CA GLY A 13 -1.70 0.36 9.06
C GLY A 13 -2.53 1.18 10.05
N ARG A 14 -2.18 2.45 10.28
CA ARG A 14 -2.93 3.36 11.15
C ARG A 14 -3.21 4.69 10.46
N VAL A 15 -4.37 5.28 10.74
CA VAL A 15 -4.79 6.57 10.18
C VAL A 15 -4.98 7.56 11.33
N VAL A 16 -4.48 8.78 11.14
CA VAL A 16 -4.75 9.88 12.08
C VAL A 16 -6.24 10.21 12.00
N LYS A 17 -6.91 10.25 13.16
CA LYS A 17 -8.34 10.56 13.27
C LYS A 17 -8.68 11.86 12.54
N PRO A 18 -9.88 11.94 11.93
CA PRO A 18 -10.33 13.17 11.31
C PRO A 18 -10.40 14.29 12.35
N PHE A 19 -10.08 15.52 11.94
CA PHE A 19 -10.10 16.74 12.76
C PHE A 19 -9.11 16.80 13.95
N GLU A 20 -8.19 15.85 14.10
CA GLU A 20 -7.11 15.94 15.09
C GLU A 20 -6.07 17.01 14.72
N THR A 21 -5.67 17.82 15.70
CA THR A 21 -4.55 18.76 15.57
C THR A 21 -3.22 18.07 15.85
N ALA A 22 -2.17 18.44 15.11
CA ALA A 22 -0.83 17.93 15.36
C ALA A 22 -0.41 18.16 16.81
N TYR A 23 0.13 17.13 17.47
CA TYR A 23 0.65 17.28 18.84
C TYR A 23 1.85 18.23 18.86
N LYS A 24 2.69 18.14 17.82
CA LYS A 24 3.84 19.02 17.64
C LYS A 24 4.14 19.19 16.16
N VAL A 25 4.68 20.36 15.81
CA VAL A 25 5.27 20.61 14.49
C VAL A 25 6.78 20.58 14.65
N VAL A 26 7.46 19.78 13.82
CA VAL A 26 8.93 19.66 13.81
C VAL A 26 9.47 20.05 12.44
N LYS A 27 10.76 20.39 12.37
CA LYS A 27 11.44 20.63 11.11
C LYS A 27 11.86 19.30 10.49
N CYS A 28 11.54 19.10 9.22
CA CYS A 28 11.84 17.90 8.46
C CYS A 28 12.39 18.23 7.07
N TRP A 29 12.93 17.20 6.42
CA TRP A 29 13.24 17.24 5.01
C TRP A 29 12.03 16.73 4.22
N ARG A 30 11.63 17.46 3.18
CA ARG A 30 10.61 17.04 2.22
C ARG A 30 11.18 17.13 0.81
N TYR A 31 10.82 16.15 -0.02
CA TYR A 31 11.19 16.16 -1.43
C TYR A 31 10.13 16.92 -2.22
N ASP A 32 10.55 17.97 -2.92
CA ASP A 32 9.72 18.76 -3.83
C ASP A 32 9.77 18.15 -5.23
N ARG A 33 8.62 17.65 -5.72
CA ARG A 33 8.53 17.01 -7.04
C ARG A 33 8.64 18.00 -8.20
N GLU A 34 8.21 19.24 -8.02
CA GLU A 34 8.23 20.26 -9.08
C GLU A 34 9.66 20.77 -9.31
N LYS A 35 10.38 21.01 -8.21
CA LYS A 35 11.77 21.47 -8.24
C LYS A 35 12.79 20.34 -8.32
N ASN A 36 12.36 19.10 -8.11
CA ASN A 36 13.24 17.91 -8.06
C ASN A 36 14.38 18.06 -7.03
N GLU A 37 14.09 18.68 -5.89
CA GLU A 37 15.06 19.02 -4.85
C GLU A 37 14.56 18.66 -3.44
N TRP A 38 15.49 18.43 -2.52
CA TRP A 38 15.18 18.20 -1.11
C TRP A 38 15.14 19.53 -0.36
N LEU A 39 13.95 19.93 0.08
CA LEU A 39 13.73 21.10 0.91
C LEU A 39 13.93 20.75 2.38
N GLY A 40 14.92 21.36 3.00
CA GLY A 40 15.13 21.27 4.44
C GLY A 40 14.20 22.20 5.23
N ASN A 41 14.16 21.99 6.55
CA ASN A 41 13.46 22.84 7.52
C ASN A 41 11.96 23.05 7.26
N GLN A 42 11.32 22.13 6.53
CA GLN A 42 9.89 22.21 6.28
C GLN A 42 9.12 21.81 7.54
N PRO A 43 7.96 22.44 7.82
CA PRO A 43 7.11 22.02 8.92
C PRO A 43 6.53 20.63 8.64
N CYS A 44 6.69 19.73 9.60
CA CYS A 44 6.09 18.40 9.61
C CYS A 44 5.26 18.20 10.89
N ASP A 45 3.99 17.91 10.69
CA ASP A 45 3.08 17.54 11.75
C ASP A 45 3.36 16.13 12.23
N ILE A 46 3.52 15.98 13.55
CA ILE A 46 3.70 14.68 14.20
C ILE A 46 2.56 14.41 15.18
N PHE A 47 2.12 13.16 15.18
CA PHE A 47 0.95 12.66 15.89
C PHE A 47 1.36 11.51 16.81
N GLY A 48 0.71 11.43 17.97
CA GLY A 48 0.83 10.28 18.87
C GLY A 48 -0.12 9.15 18.51
N ILE A 49 0.13 7.95 19.03
CA ILE A 49 -0.71 6.78 18.78
C ILE A 49 -2.17 6.97 19.22
N TRP A 50 -2.43 7.75 20.28
CA TRP A 50 -3.77 8.06 20.78
C TRP A 50 -4.61 8.89 19.80
N GLN A 51 -3.96 9.59 18.87
CA GLN A 51 -4.59 10.38 17.80
C GLN A 51 -4.84 9.54 16.54
N THR A 52 -4.59 8.23 16.58
CA THR A 52 -4.70 7.35 15.41
C THR A 52 -5.63 6.18 15.68
N ASP A 53 -6.40 5.80 14.66
CA ASP A 53 -7.19 4.57 14.62
C ASP A 53 -6.54 3.54 13.71
N GLU A 54 -6.97 2.29 13.83
CA GLU A 54 -6.57 1.24 12.89
C GLU A 54 -7.09 1.57 11.48
N PHE A 55 -6.27 1.31 10.46
CA PHE A 55 -6.67 1.47 9.08
C PHE A 55 -7.76 0.46 8.74
N ASP A 56 -8.90 0.95 8.27
CA ASP A 56 -9.97 0.10 7.73
C ASP A 56 -9.76 -0.08 6.22
N PRO A 57 -9.38 -1.28 5.75
CA PRO A 57 -9.12 -1.50 4.34
C PRO A 57 -10.42 -1.50 3.52
N PRO A 58 -10.36 -1.05 2.25
CA PRO A 58 -11.52 -1.07 1.36
C PRO A 58 -11.99 -2.51 1.11
N THR A 59 -13.26 -2.66 0.73
CA THR A 59 -13.83 -3.97 0.38
C THR A 59 -13.82 -4.14 -1.14
N ALA A 60 -13.40 -5.31 -1.62
CA ALA A 60 -13.57 -5.65 -3.03
C ALA A 60 -15.04 -5.93 -3.35
N GLU A 61 -15.52 -5.35 -4.44
CA GLU A 61 -16.90 -5.46 -4.90
C GLU A 61 -16.92 -5.80 -6.40
N ASN A 62 -17.88 -6.62 -6.82
CA ASN A 62 -18.06 -7.05 -8.22
C ASN A 62 -16.82 -7.70 -8.86
N GLY A 63 -16.06 -8.46 -8.07
CA GLY A 63 -14.82 -9.09 -8.54
C GLY A 63 -13.70 -8.11 -8.86
N MET A 64 -13.81 -6.83 -8.48
CA MET A 64 -12.78 -5.81 -8.70
C MET A 64 -11.97 -5.53 -7.44
N VAL A 65 -10.65 -5.52 -7.58
CA VAL A 65 -9.72 -5.18 -6.50
C VAL A 65 -9.64 -3.65 -6.35
N PRO A 66 -9.82 -3.10 -5.15
CA PRO A 66 -9.71 -1.66 -4.92
C PRO A 66 -8.25 -1.22 -5.04
N ARG A 67 -7.97 -0.25 -5.92
CA ARG A 67 -6.62 0.24 -6.27
C ARG A 67 -6.42 1.69 -5.88
N ASN A 68 -5.17 2.08 -5.66
CA ASN A 68 -4.77 3.49 -5.57
C ASN A 68 -4.72 4.16 -6.96
N GLU A 69 -4.40 5.47 -6.99
CA GLU A 69 -4.27 6.24 -8.24
C GLU A 69 -3.18 5.72 -9.20
N TYR A 70 -2.25 4.91 -8.70
CA TYR A 70 -1.19 4.27 -9.48
C TYR A 70 -1.59 2.88 -10.00
N GLY A 71 -2.81 2.42 -9.73
CA GLY A 71 -3.32 1.13 -10.18
C GLY A 71 -2.90 -0.08 -9.32
N ASN A 72 -2.32 0.16 -8.14
CA ASN A 72 -1.75 -0.88 -7.28
C ASN A 72 -2.44 -0.90 -5.90
N VAL A 73 -2.23 -1.97 -5.13
CA VAL A 73 -2.69 -2.06 -3.73
C VAL A 73 -1.52 -1.77 -2.80
N GLU A 74 -1.66 -0.80 -1.90
CA GLU A 74 -0.64 -0.52 -0.89
C GLU A 74 -0.79 -1.48 0.28
N LEU A 75 0.15 -2.43 0.40
CA LEU A 75 0.12 -3.51 1.38
C LEU A 75 1.38 -3.49 2.25
N PHE A 76 1.57 -2.44 3.03
CA PHE A 76 2.73 -2.31 3.93
C PHE A 76 2.63 -3.21 5.16
N THR A 77 1.41 -3.59 5.55
CA THR A 77 1.14 -4.53 6.63
C THR A 77 0.03 -5.49 6.22
N PRO A 78 -0.03 -6.71 6.79
CA PRO A 78 -1.09 -7.68 6.47
C PRO A 78 -2.51 -7.15 6.72
N LYS A 79 -2.66 -6.20 7.65
CA LYS A 79 -3.95 -5.56 7.98
C LYS A 79 -4.49 -4.63 6.89
N MET A 80 -3.63 -4.21 5.95
CA MET A 80 -4.04 -3.33 4.84
C MET A 80 -4.63 -4.11 3.67
N LEU A 81 -4.72 -5.44 3.76
CA LEU A 81 -5.32 -6.27 2.71
C LEU A 81 -6.80 -5.91 2.55
N PRO A 82 -7.26 -5.57 1.33
CA PRO A 82 -8.66 -5.32 1.08
C PRO A 82 -9.54 -6.50 1.50
N LYS A 83 -10.71 -6.20 2.06
CA LYS A 83 -11.65 -7.25 2.48
C LYS A 83 -12.14 -8.01 1.24
N LYS A 84 -12.35 -9.32 1.37
CA LYS A 84 -12.70 -10.25 0.27
C LYS A 84 -11.61 -10.37 -0.81
N THR A 85 -10.35 -10.13 -0.45
CA THR A 85 -9.22 -10.35 -1.34
C THR A 85 -8.17 -11.22 -0.67
N VAL A 86 -7.35 -11.85 -1.50
CA VAL A 86 -6.22 -12.68 -1.10
C VAL A 86 -4.95 -12.14 -1.74
N HIS A 87 -3.85 -12.18 -0.99
CA HIS A 87 -2.52 -11.81 -1.48
C HIS A 87 -1.78 -13.08 -1.90
N LEU A 88 -1.46 -13.18 -3.18
CA LEU A 88 -0.80 -14.31 -3.81
C LEU A 88 0.61 -13.91 -4.25
N GLN A 89 1.63 -14.46 -3.60
CA GLN A 89 3.05 -14.25 -3.92
C GLN A 89 3.52 -15.21 -5.01
N LEU A 90 2.82 -15.22 -6.15
CA LEU A 90 3.10 -16.08 -7.29
C LEU A 90 3.67 -15.26 -8.45
N PRO A 91 4.88 -15.57 -8.97
CA PRO A 91 5.48 -14.79 -10.05
C PRO A 91 4.69 -14.94 -11.35
N GLY A 92 4.47 -13.83 -12.05
CA GLY A 92 3.79 -13.85 -13.35
C GLY A 92 2.26 -14.02 -13.28
N LEU A 93 1.65 -13.96 -12.10
CA LEU A 93 0.20 -14.15 -11.92
C LEU A 93 -0.66 -13.23 -12.81
N ASN A 94 -0.18 -12.01 -13.08
CA ASN A 94 -0.83 -11.06 -13.99
C ASN A 94 -1.16 -11.67 -15.37
N ARG A 95 -0.28 -12.53 -15.91
CA ARG A 95 -0.52 -13.20 -17.19
C ARG A 95 -1.64 -14.22 -17.11
N VAL A 96 -1.71 -14.95 -15.99
CA VAL A 96 -2.75 -15.95 -15.73
C VAL A 96 -4.10 -15.26 -15.56
N CYS A 97 -4.16 -14.23 -14.71
CA CYS A 97 -5.38 -13.44 -14.48
C CYS A 97 -5.88 -12.78 -15.76
N GLY A 98 -4.99 -12.18 -16.55
CA GLY A 98 -5.35 -11.56 -17.83
C GLY A 98 -5.95 -12.55 -18.84
N ARG A 99 -5.49 -13.81 -18.85
CA ARG A 99 -6.05 -14.86 -19.72
C ARG A 99 -7.42 -15.34 -19.25
N LEU A 100 -7.63 -15.39 -17.94
CA LEU A 100 -8.90 -15.80 -17.33
C LEU A 100 -9.95 -14.68 -17.29
N GLY A 101 -9.56 -13.43 -17.59
CA GLY A 101 -10.43 -12.27 -17.46
C GLY A 101 -10.71 -11.87 -16.01
N ILE A 102 -9.82 -12.27 -15.08
CA ILE A 102 -9.95 -12.00 -13.65
C ILE A 102 -9.16 -10.75 -13.29
N ASP A 103 -9.75 -9.88 -12.47
CA ASP A 103 -9.11 -8.67 -12.00
C ASP A 103 -8.00 -8.97 -10.98
N CYS A 104 -6.80 -8.45 -11.24
CA CYS A 104 -5.68 -8.55 -10.31
C CYS A 104 -4.93 -7.22 -10.20
N ALA A 105 -4.41 -6.92 -9.02
CA ALA A 105 -3.60 -5.73 -8.79
C ALA A 105 -2.25 -6.12 -8.17
N PRO A 106 -1.12 -5.52 -8.58
CA PRO A 106 0.15 -5.77 -7.91
C PRO A 106 0.13 -5.17 -6.50
N ALA A 107 0.72 -5.88 -5.54
CA ALA A 107 0.81 -5.41 -4.15
C ALA A 107 2.12 -4.63 -3.93
N LEU A 108 2.01 -3.35 -3.62
CA LEU A 108 3.14 -2.50 -3.22
C LEU A 108 3.41 -2.74 -1.73
N THR A 109 4.47 -3.46 -1.42
CA THR A 109 4.82 -3.84 -0.04
C THR A 109 5.85 -2.91 0.60
N GLY A 110 6.57 -2.13 -0.22
CA GLY A 110 7.56 -1.22 0.32
C GLY A 110 8.27 -0.38 -0.73
N PHE A 111 9.36 0.22 -0.29
CA PHE A 111 10.25 1.00 -1.13
C PHE A 111 11.69 0.69 -0.75
N GLU A 112 12.53 0.46 -1.76
CA GLU A 112 13.94 0.14 -1.58
C GLU A 112 14.81 1.27 -2.15
N MET A 113 15.97 1.51 -1.54
CA MET A 113 16.95 2.45 -2.06
C MET A 113 17.89 1.75 -3.05
N ALA A 114 17.57 1.78 -4.33
CA ALA A 114 18.41 1.25 -5.40
C ALA A 114 19.06 2.40 -6.19
N ARG A 115 20.39 2.32 -6.41
CA ARG A 115 21.14 3.29 -7.22
C ARG A 115 20.91 4.76 -6.81
N LYS A 116 20.93 5.03 -5.49
CA LYS A 116 20.65 6.36 -4.90
C LYS A 116 19.24 6.91 -5.17
N ARG A 117 18.29 6.07 -5.59
CA ARG A 117 16.88 6.42 -5.80
C ARG A 117 15.98 5.49 -4.99
N MET A 118 14.83 5.99 -4.58
CA MET A 118 13.81 5.20 -3.88
C MET A 118 12.88 4.58 -4.94
N ILE A 119 12.89 3.25 -5.04
CA ILE A 119 12.08 2.50 -6.01
C ILE A 119 10.94 1.75 -5.28
N PRO A 120 9.73 1.70 -5.84
CA PRO A 120 8.65 0.89 -5.28
C PRO A 120 8.98 -0.60 -5.42
N VAL A 121 8.73 -1.36 -4.36
CA VAL A 121 8.90 -2.82 -4.33
C VAL A 121 7.52 -3.45 -4.37
N TYR A 122 7.29 -4.22 -5.43
CA TYR A 122 6.08 -5.02 -5.58
C TYR A 122 6.38 -6.46 -5.20
N ASP A 123 5.49 -7.05 -4.43
CA ASP A 123 5.61 -8.44 -4.01
C ASP A 123 4.24 -9.11 -4.15
N GLY A 124 4.12 -10.02 -5.12
CA GLY A 124 2.87 -10.70 -5.41
C GLY A 124 1.75 -9.81 -5.98
N PHE A 125 0.56 -10.40 -6.01
CA PHE A 125 -0.65 -9.80 -6.55
C PHE A 125 -1.82 -10.00 -5.57
N VAL A 126 -2.70 -9.02 -5.51
CA VAL A 126 -3.99 -9.09 -4.81
C VAL A 126 -5.05 -9.48 -5.82
N VAL A 127 -5.86 -10.48 -5.47
CA VAL A 127 -6.97 -11.02 -6.27
C VAL A 127 -8.19 -11.14 -5.37
N CYS A 128 -9.39 -11.04 -5.93
CA CYS A 128 -10.61 -11.32 -5.18
C CYS A 128 -10.63 -12.78 -4.71
N GLU A 129 -11.08 -12.99 -3.47
CA GLU A 129 -11.07 -14.30 -2.81
C GLU A 129 -11.83 -15.36 -3.61
N GLU A 130 -12.94 -14.97 -4.25
CA GLU A 130 -13.77 -15.82 -5.11
C GLU A 130 -13.02 -16.45 -6.29
N PHE A 131 -11.91 -15.84 -6.73
CA PHE A 131 -11.08 -16.32 -7.83
C PHE A 131 -9.72 -16.87 -7.39
N GLY A 132 -9.41 -16.82 -6.09
CA GLY A 132 -8.09 -17.17 -5.56
C GLY A 132 -7.66 -18.60 -5.91
N ASP A 133 -8.54 -19.57 -5.70
CA ASP A 133 -8.27 -20.98 -5.97
C ASP A 133 -8.09 -21.24 -7.47
N GLN A 134 -9.02 -20.72 -8.29
CA GLN A 134 -8.98 -20.87 -9.74
C GLN A 134 -7.68 -20.30 -10.35
N VAL A 135 -7.25 -19.12 -9.90
CA VAL A 135 -6.02 -18.49 -10.37
C VAL A 135 -4.79 -19.29 -9.95
N THR A 136 -4.79 -19.83 -8.73
CA THR A 136 -3.67 -20.62 -8.20
C THR A 136 -3.53 -21.94 -8.94
N GLU A 137 -4.63 -22.65 -9.20
CA GLU A 137 -4.63 -23.90 -9.98
C GLU A 137 -4.14 -23.68 -11.42
N GLU A 138 -4.63 -22.63 -12.08
CA GLU A 138 -4.21 -22.31 -13.45
C GLU A 138 -2.75 -21.87 -13.53
N TRP A 139 -2.22 -21.27 -12.45
CA TRP A 139 -0.80 -20.95 -12.34
C TRP A 139 0.05 -22.23 -12.24
N TYR A 140 -0.35 -23.21 -11.42
CA TYR A 140 0.36 -24.49 -11.31
C TYR A 140 0.41 -25.28 -12.62
N LYS A 141 -0.61 -25.17 -13.48
CA LYS A 141 -0.62 -25.82 -14.81
C LYS A 141 0.37 -25.22 -15.80
N GLN A 142 0.86 -24.00 -15.55
CA GLN A 142 1.78 -23.29 -16.44
C GLN A 142 3.25 -23.41 -16.02
N MET A 143 3.52 -24.05 -14.88
CA MET A 143 4.87 -24.33 -14.39
C MET A 143 5.37 -25.65 -14.94
#